data_AF-A0A519V0M9-F1
#
_entry.id   AF-A0A519V0M9-F1
#
_cell.length_a   1.000
_cell.length_b   1.000
_cell.length_c   1.000
_cell.angle_alpha   90.00
_cell.angle_beta   90.00
_cell.angle_gamma   90.00
#
_symmetry.space_group_name_H-M   'P 1'
#
loop_
_entity.id
_entity.type
_entity.pdbx_description
1 polymer ?
#
loop_
_entity_poly.entity_id
_entity_poly.type
_entity_poly.pdbx_seq_one_letter_code
_entity_poly.pdbx_strand_id
1 'polypeptide(L)'
;MAKATNTEIIDLLGEKFGEQLFDVTEPYGLLTFSTTKDASTLWNAANWMERETYDFFGIKFEGHPDLRRILNMDDLGVHPMLKQYPLEDPNRVDKKDEYFGR
;
A
#
# COMPACT_ATOMS: atom_id res chain seq x y z
N MET A 1 -10.89 16.29 -24.15
CA MET A 1 -9.85 15.58 -23.38
C MET A 1 -9.24 14.54 -24.30
N ALA A 2 -8.02 14.77 -24.79
CA ALA A 2 -7.34 13.82 -25.67
C ALA A 2 -7.10 12.52 -24.90
N LYS A 3 -7.51 11.37 -25.45
CA LYS A 3 -7.13 10.07 -24.90
C LYS A 3 -5.63 9.92 -25.16
N ALA A 4 -4.82 9.96 -24.12
CA ALA A 4 -3.43 9.55 -24.21
C ALA A 4 -3.39 8.11 -24.75
N THR A 5 -2.57 7.89 -25.77
CA THR A 5 -2.38 6.56 -26.35
C THR A 5 -1.44 5.74 -25.47
N ASN A 6 -1.58 4.41 -25.46
CA ASN A 6 -0.73 3.54 -24.63
C ASN A 6 0.76 3.76 -24.93
N THR A 7 1.12 4.06 -26.18
CA THR A 7 2.48 4.39 -26.61
C THR A 7 3.03 5.65 -25.92
N GLU A 8 2.24 6.73 -25.88
CA GLU A 8 2.65 7.97 -25.19
C GLU A 8 2.82 7.75 -23.68
N ILE A 9 1.99 6.89 -23.08
CA ILE A 9 2.09 6.55 -21.66
C ILE A 9 3.37 5.75 -21.40
N ILE A 10 3.72 4.81 -22.27
CA ILE A 10 4.97 4.03 -22.16
C ILE A 10 6.18 4.94 -22.29
N ASP A 11 6.19 5.90 -23.22
CA ASP A 11 7.31 6.83 -23.40
C ASP A 11 7.48 7.76 -22.18
N LEU A 12 6.39 8.30 -21.63
CA LEU A 12 6.41 9.12 -20.41
C LEU A 12 6.88 8.33 -19.18
N LEU A 13 6.52 7.05 -19.10
CA LEU A 13 7.00 6.15 -18.07
C LEU A 13 8.49 5.83 -18.29
N GLY A 14 8.92 5.60 -19.53
CA GLY A 14 10.34 5.41 -19.88
C GLY A 14 11.22 6.57 -19.43
N GLU A 15 10.81 7.82 -19.70
CA GLU A 15 11.55 9.01 -19.26
C GLU A 15 11.62 9.17 -17.74
N LYS A 16 10.56 8.80 -17.01
CA LYS A 16 10.48 8.97 -15.55
C LYS A 16 11.14 7.86 -14.74
N PHE A 17 11.22 6.64 -15.28
CA PHE A 17 11.63 5.45 -14.53
C PHE A 17 12.87 4.74 -15.10
N GLY A 18 13.26 5.01 -16.36
CA GLY A 18 14.45 4.42 -16.97
C GLY A 18 14.49 2.89 -16.86
N GLU A 19 15.60 2.34 -16.35
CA GLU A 19 15.82 0.89 -16.18
C GLU A 19 14.96 0.24 -15.06
N GLN A 20 14.18 1.01 -14.30
CA GLN A 20 13.38 0.48 -13.18
C GLN A 20 12.02 -0.07 -13.63
N LEU A 21 11.68 0.04 -14.92
CA LEU A 21 10.49 -0.57 -15.52
C LEU A 21 10.82 -1.94 -16.11
N PHE A 22 10.06 -2.94 -15.70
CA PHE A 22 10.16 -4.31 -16.20
C PHE A 22 8.76 -4.87 -16.49
N ASP A 23 8.69 -5.90 -17.35
CA ASP A 23 7.45 -6.57 -17.76
C ASP A 23 6.35 -5.67 -18.36
N VAL A 24 6.73 -4.75 -19.25
CA VAL A 24 5.74 -3.96 -20.02
C VAL A 24 5.03 -4.87 -21.02
N THR A 25 3.76 -5.18 -20.75
CA THR A 25 2.93 -6.08 -21.56
C THR A 25 1.50 -5.55 -21.66
N GLU A 26 0.77 -5.98 -22.69
CA GLU A 26 -0.64 -5.63 -22.88
C GLU A 26 -1.56 -6.86 -22.91
N PRO A 27 -1.64 -7.67 -21.84
CA PRO A 27 -2.60 -8.76 -21.77
C PRO A 27 -4.02 -8.19 -21.76
N TYR A 28 -4.88 -8.72 -22.64
CA TYR A 28 -6.29 -8.34 -22.75
C TYR A 28 -6.56 -6.83 -23.03
N GLY A 29 -5.59 -6.11 -23.62
CA GLY A 29 -5.74 -4.70 -23.96
C GLY A 29 -5.57 -3.73 -22.77
N LEU A 30 -5.03 -4.22 -21.65
CA LEU A 30 -4.66 -3.42 -20.48
C LEU A 30 -3.13 -3.31 -20.40
N LEU A 31 -2.62 -2.07 -20.38
CA LEU A 31 -1.19 -1.83 -20.18
C LEU A 31 -0.79 -2.23 -18.76
N THR A 32 0.07 -3.23 -18.66
CA THR A 32 0.62 -3.77 -17.42
C THR A 32 2.13 -3.53 -17.42
N PHE A 33 2.66 -2.96 -16.35
CA PHE A 33 4.09 -2.77 -16.15
C PHE A 33 4.40 -2.97 -14.67
N SER A 34 5.64 -3.34 -14.37
CA SER A 34 6.13 -3.47 -13.00
C SER A 34 7.27 -2.47 -12.78
N THR A 35 7.28 -1.81 -11.62
CA THR A 35 8.31 -0.82 -11.25
C THR A 35 8.76 -1.05 -9.82
N THR A 36 10.04 -0.76 -9.55
CA THR A 36 10.62 -0.82 -8.20
C THR A 36 10.42 0.47 -7.40
N LYS A 37 9.87 1.53 -8.01
CA LYS A 37 9.73 2.85 -7.38
C LYS A 37 8.39 3.02 -6.66
N ASP A 38 8.40 3.80 -5.58
CA ASP A 38 7.22 4.10 -4.76
C ASP A 38 6.09 4.78 -5.56
N ALA A 39 4.88 4.27 -5.34
CA ALA A 39 3.68 4.58 -6.09
C ALA A 39 3.15 5.99 -5.79
N SER A 40 3.44 6.57 -4.63
CA SER A 40 2.99 7.93 -4.26
C SER A 40 3.51 9.05 -5.15
N THR A 41 4.69 8.88 -5.76
CA THR A 41 5.23 9.86 -6.72
C THR A 41 4.58 9.79 -8.11
N LEU A 42 3.96 8.65 -8.41
CA LEU A 42 3.25 8.36 -9.66
C LEU A 42 1.76 8.70 -9.55
N TRP A 43 1.14 8.21 -8.48
CA TRP A 43 -0.28 8.29 -8.24
C TRP A 43 -0.51 8.96 -6.89
N ASN A 44 -1.10 10.15 -6.92
CA ASN A 44 -1.48 10.86 -5.69
C ASN A 44 -2.39 10.02 -4.78
N ALA A 45 -3.19 9.11 -5.37
CA ALA A 45 -4.03 8.18 -4.63
C ALA A 45 -3.23 7.15 -3.79
N ALA A 46 -2.01 6.79 -4.21
CA ALA A 46 -1.17 5.84 -3.50
C ALA A 46 -0.60 6.39 -2.19
N ASN A 47 -0.65 7.71 -1.98
CA ASN A 47 -0.20 8.32 -0.72
C ASN A 47 -0.94 7.73 0.49
N TRP A 48 -2.27 7.64 0.42
CA TRP A 48 -3.09 7.10 1.51
C TRP A 48 -2.84 5.61 1.75
N MET A 49 -2.68 4.83 0.67
CA MET A 49 -2.46 3.39 0.73
C MET A 49 -1.09 3.03 1.34
N GLU A 50 -0.05 3.79 1.00
CA GLU A 50 1.29 3.61 1.58
C GLU A 50 1.27 3.93 3.09
N ARG A 51 0.54 4.98 3.50
CA ARG A 51 0.37 5.33 4.92
C ARG A 51 -0.42 4.28 5.70
N GLU A 52 -1.48 3.74 5.12
CA GLU A 52 -2.25 2.65 5.72
C GLU A 52 -1.38 1.40 5.91
N THR A 53 -0.57 1.06 4.90
CA THR A 53 0.34 -0.08 4.96
C THR A 53 1.41 0.11 6.03
N TYR A 54 1.94 1.33 6.18
CA TYR A 54 2.86 1.67 7.26
C TYR A 54 2.19 1.53 8.65
N ASP A 55 0.95 1.97 8.81
CA ASP A 55 0.25 1.89 10.09
C ASP A 55 -0.03 0.43 10.52
N PHE A 56 -0.50 -0.40 9.59
CA PHE A 56 -0.91 -1.78 9.90
C PHE A 56 0.20 -2.82 9.87
N PHE A 57 1.21 -2.64 9.02
CA PHE A 57 2.28 -3.62 8.79
C PHE A 57 3.68 -3.10 9.14
N GLY A 58 3.84 -1.80 9.37
CA GLY A 58 5.14 -1.20 9.70
C GLY A 58 6.12 -1.11 8.53
N ILE A 59 5.64 -1.28 7.30
CA ILE A 59 6.47 -1.18 6.09
C ILE A 59 6.83 0.28 5.86
N LYS A 60 8.13 0.58 5.77
CA LYS A 60 8.64 1.93 5.52
C LYS A 60 8.92 2.13 4.03
N PHE A 61 8.32 3.15 3.45
CA PHE A 61 8.50 3.55 2.05
C PHE A 61 9.56 4.67 1.97
N GLU A 62 10.60 4.47 1.15
CA GLU A 62 11.73 5.39 1.03
C GLU A 62 11.44 6.48 -0.01
N GLY A 63 11.08 7.68 0.47
CA GLY A 63 10.76 8.84 -0.39
C GLY A 63 9.30 9.27 -0.36
N HIS A 64 8.49 8.63 0.48
CA HIS A 64 7.12 9.07 0.76
C HIS A 64 7.13 10.46 1.45
N PRO A 65 6.31 11.43 1.00
CA PRO A 65 6.38 12.81 1.46
C PRO A 65 5.96 13.03 2.93
N ASP A 66 5.02 12.23 3.44
CA ASP A 66 4.54 12.34 4.83
C ASP A 66 4.13 10.99 5.43
N LEU A 67 5.13 10.17 5.80
CA LEU A 67 4.89 8.81 6.25
C LEU A 67 4.58 8.82 7.75
N ARG A 68 3.30 8.96 8.07
CA ARG A 68 2.77 8.93 9.44
C ARG A 68 1.55 8.03 9.53
N ARG A 69 1.27 7.56 10.75
CA ARG A 69 0.04 6.83 11.08
C ARG A 69 -1.19 7.65 10.72
N ILE A 70 -2.30 6.96 10.49
CA ILE A 70 -3.52 7.55 9.95
C ILE A 70 -4.75 7.01 10.68
N LEU A 71 -4.83 5.70 10.89
CA LEU A 71 -6.03 5.04 11.40
C LEU A 71 -5.89 4.76 12.90
N ASN A 72 -4.69 4.42 13.34
CA ASN A 72 -4.41 4.15 14.74
C ASN A 72 -3.93 5.39 15.51
N MET A 73 -3.89 5.27 16.84
CA MET A 73 -3.30 6.28 17.71
C MET A 73 -1.80 6.43 17.45
N ASP A 74 -1.29 7.67 17.57
CA ASP A 74 0.12 7.99 17.33
C ASP A 74 1.06 7.20 18.27
N ASP A 75 0.63 6.97 19.51
CA ASP A 75 1.39 6.26 20.54
C ASP A 75 1.29 4.73 20.47
N LEU A 76 0.56 4.19 19.48
CA LEU A 76 0.40 2.74 19.35
C LEU A 76 1.73 2.10 18.96
N GLY A 77 2.49 1.54 19.89
CA GLY A 77 3.80 0.91 19.60
C GLY A 77 3.75 -0.39 18.77
N VAL A 78 2.57 -0.79 18.27
CA VAL A 78 2.34 -2.06 17.56
C VAL A 78 1.71 -1.83 16.19
N HIS A 79 1.81 -2.86 15.35
CA HIS A 79 1.26 -2.93 14.00
C HIS A 79 0.22 -4.06 13.95
N PRO A 80 -1.09 -3.77 14.06
CA PRO A 80 -2.12 -4.76 14.38
C PRO A 80 -2.23 -5.94 13.43
N MET A 81 -1.88 -5.77 12.15
CA MET A 81 -2.05 -6.80 11.13
C MET A 81 -0.82 -7.72 10.98
N LEU A 82 0.21 -7.57 11.83
CA LEU A 82 1.31 -8.53 11.88
C LEU A 82 0.83 -9.84 12.51
N LYS A 83 1.19 -10.97 11.88
CA LYS A 83 0.81 -12.33 12.33
C LYS A 83 1.23 -12.67 13.76
N GLN A 84 2.18 -11.93 14.32
CA GLN A 84 2.64 -12.11 15.70
C GLN A 84 1.62 -11.61 16.74
N TYR A 85 0.69 -10.73 16.34
CA TYR A 85 -0.32 -10.21 17.24
C TYR A 85 -1.61 -11.02 17.11
N PRO A 86 -2.17 -11.52 18.23
CA PRO A 86 -3.47 -12.14 18.22
C PRO A 86 -4.56 -11.10 17.93
N LEU A 87 -5.63 -11.53 17.26
CA LEU A 87 -6.78 -10.66 16.95
C LEU A 87 -7.48 -10.14 18.22
N GLU A 88 -7.42 -10.92 19.29
CA GLU A 88 -8.03 -10.60 20.58
C GLU A 88 -6.95 -10.57 21.67
N ASP A 89 -7.09 -9.64 22.61
CA ASP A 89 -6.24 -9.61 23.80
C ASP A 89 -6.55 -10.86 24.65
N PRO A 90 -5.56 -11.72 24.92
CA PRO A 90 -5.74 -12.92 25.73
C PRO A 90 -6.25 -12.63 27.16
N ASN A 91 -6.10 -11.40 27.65
CA ASN A 91 -6.45 -11.01 29.01
C ASN A 91 -7.84 -10.37 29.13
N ARG A 92 -8.62 -10.28 28.05
CA ARG A 92 -9.99 -9.76 28.12
C ARG A 92 -10.92 -10.75 28.82
N VAL A 93 -11.31 -10.42 30.05
CA VAL A 93 -12.22 -11.22 30.90
C VAL A 93 -13.69 -10.88 30.68
N ASP A 94 -13.98 -9.80 29.96
CA ASP A 94 -15.33 -9.29 29.72
C ASP A 94 -16.06 -10.00 28.56
N LYS A 95 -15.31 -10.71 27.70
CA LYS A 95 -15.87 -11.63 26.71
C LYS A 95 -15.97 -13.02 27.32
N LYS A 96 -17.16 -13.36 27.83
CA LYS A 96 -17.50 -14.77 28.08
C LYS A 96 -17.86 -15.41 26.74
N ASP A 97 -17.08 -16.40 26.32
CA ASP A 97 -17.27 -17.10 25.05
C ASP A 97 -18.68 -17.72 24.91
N GLU A 98 -19.31 -18.04 26.03
CA GLU A 98 -20.71 -18.50 26.14
C GLU A 98 -21.73 -17.62 25.40
N TYR A 99 -21.49 -16.31 25.28
CA TYR A 99 -22.42 -15.38 24.61
C TYR A 99 -22.19 -15.22 23.11
N PHE A 100 -21.07 -15.74 22.57
CA PHE A 100 -20.67 -15.54 21.17
C PHE A 100 -20.71 -16.81 20.33
N GLY A 101 -21.20 -17.92 20.88
CA GLY A 101 -21.50 -19.14 20.12
C GLY A 101 -20.26 -19.84 19.55
N ARG A 102 -19.12 -19.68 20.21
CA ARG A 102 -17.85 -20.35 19.94
C ARG A 102 -17.36 -21.03 21.21
#